data_AF-A0A2E8TP92-F1
#
_entry.id   AF-A0A2E8TP92-F1
#
_cell.length_a   1.000
_cell.length_b   1.000
_cell.length_c   1.000
_cell.angle_alpha   90.00
_cell.angle_beta   90.00
_cell.angle_gamma   90.00
#
_symmetry.space_group_name_H-M   'P 1'
#
loop_
_entity.id
_entity.type
_entity.pdbx_description
1 polymer ?
#
loop_
_entity_poly.entity_id
_entity_poly.type
_entity_poly.pdbx_seq_one_letter_code
_entity_poly.pdbx_strand_id
1 'polypeptide(L)'
;TLHASRHFNLGYDFVAILLFCYLLISITVIDFYNQIVPNSLSYSLIISGITFSIIFYLQGNKDILAEPISSVLGILFGYFLPFVIYKFHYSYTGKEGMGHGDFKLLAGLGAWLGWKMVPIILFFAAITGLICAFFLIVFKKIGKDSLIPFAPFLSLAGWILMFYGERIIDGYINSFI
;
A
#
# COMPACT_ATOMS: atom_id res chain seq x y z
N THR A 1 -23.67 -4.16 -22.92
CA THR A 1 -22.80 -3.42 -23.86
C THR A 1 -23.31 -2.02 -24.18
N LEU A 2 -23.90 -1.29 -23.22
CA LEU A 2 -24.37 0.10 -23.40
C LEU A 2 -24.32 0.91 -22.08
N HIS A 3 -23.32 0.64 -21.23
CA HIS A 3 -22.98 1.45 -20.04
C HIS A 3 -21.61 2.13 -20.19
N ALA A 4 -21.13 2.28 -21.43
CA ALA A 4 -19.85 2.92 -21.75
C ALA A 4 -19.97 4.42 -22.10
N SER A 5 -21.08 5.07 -21.72
CA SER A 5 -21.40 6.44 -22.16
C SER A 5 -21.96 7.33 -21.05
N ARG A 6 -21.36 7.29 -19.86
CA ARG A 6 -21.46 8.39 -18.89
C ARG A 6 -20.05 8.85 -18.58
N HIS A 7 -19.61 9.86 -19.35
CA HIS A 7 -18.45 10.72 -19.12
C HIS A 7 -17.38 10.14 -18.20
N PHE A 8 -16.70 9.11 -18.66
CA PHE A 8 -15.42 8.77 -18.08
C PHE A 8 -14.49 9.99 -18.27
N ASN A 9 -14.06 10.57 -17.16
CA ASN A 9 -12.86 11.41 -17.06
C ASN A 9 -11.60 10.57 -17.35
N LEU A 10 -11.58 9.85 -18.48
CA LEU A 10 -10.59 8.84 -18.89
C LEU A 10 -9.14 9.35 -18.85
N GLY A 11 -8.91 10.66 -18.85
CA GLY A 11 -7.59 11.24 -18.68
C GLY A 11 -7.06 11.11 -17.25
N TYR A 12 -7.78 11.65 -16.26
CA TYR A 12 -7.25 11.81 -14.90
C TYR A 12 -7.19 10.49 -14.13
N ASP A 13 -8.24 9.66 -14.23
CA ASP A 13 -8.28 8.34 -13.59
C ASP A 13 -7.15 7.44 -14.10
N PHE A 14 -6.99 7.39 -15.43
CA PHE A 14 -5.95 6.57 -16.07
C PHE A 14 -4.55 7.05 -15.73
N VAL A 15 -4.31 8.37 -15.75
CA VAL A 15 -3.02 8.95 -15.36
C VAL A 15 -2.71 8.66 -13.89
N ALA A 16 -3.71 8.75 -13.00
CA ALA A 16 -3.54 8.43 -11.59
C ALA A 16 -3.14 6.96 -11.38
N ILE A 17 -3.88 6.02 -12.01
CA ILE A 17 -3.59 4.59 -11.92
C ILE A 17 -2.21 4.25 -12.51
N LEU A 18 -1.86 4.83 -13.65
CA LEU A 18 -0.54 4.63 -14.27
C LEU A 18 0.58 5.14 -13.37
N LEU A 19 0.43 6.34 -12.80
CA LEU A 19 1.43 6.90 -11.89
C LEU A 19 1.58 6.03 -10.64
N PHE A 20 0.48 5.58 -10.06
CA PHE A 20 0.49 4.68 -8.90
C PHE A 20 1.23 3.37 -9.22
N CYS A 21 0.87 2.71 -10.32
CA CYS A 21 1.55 1.49 -10.76
C CYS A 21 3.05 1.73 -11.02
N TYR A 22 3.40 2.83 -11.69
CA TYR A 22 4.78 3.19 -11.98
C TYR A 22 5.60 3.38 -10.70
N LEU A 23 5.07 4.10 -9.71
CA LEU A 23 5.74 4.32 -8.43
C LEU A 23 5.92 3.00 -7.66
N LEU A 24 4.89 2.15 -7.59
CA LEU A 24 5.01 0.86 -6.90
C LEU A 24 6.00 -0.09 -7.57
N ILE A 25 5.97 -0.18 -8.91
CA ILE A 25 6.92 -1.01 -9.66
C ILE A 25 8.34 -0.48 -9.43
N SER A 26 8.54 0.83 -9.52
CA SER A 26 9.85 1.45 -9.29
C SER A 26 10.38 1.18 -7.89
N ILE A 27 9.54 1.33 -6.86
CA ILE A 27 9.91 1.03 -5.46
C ILE A 27 10.21 -0.47 -5.30
N THR A 28 9.38 -1.35 -5.86
CA THR A 28 9.56 -2.81 -5.78
C THR A 28 10.87 -3.25 -6.41
N VAL A 29 11.20 -2.74 -7.60
CA VAL A 29 12.44 -3.07 -8.29
C VAL A 29 13.65 -2.58 -7.49
N ILE A 30 13.63 -1.34 -6.99
CA ILE A 30 14.75 -0.79 -6.22
C ILE A 30 14.92 -1.54 -4.90
N ASP A 31 13.84 -1.87 -4.20
CA ASP A 31 13.90 -2.62 -2.95
C ASP A 31 14.37 -4.06 -3.18
N PHE A 32 13.98 -4.70 -4.28
CA PHE A 32 14.44 -6.06 -4.60
C PHE A 32 15.95 -6.14 -4.82
N TYR A 33 16.55 -5.14 -5.47
CA TYR A 33 17.99 -5.12 -5.74
C TYR A 33 18.81 -4.52 -4.59
N ASN A 34 18.34 -3.42 -3.99
CA ASN A 34 19.13 -2.61 -3.06
C ASN A 34 18.63 -2.69 -1.61
N GLN A 35 17.47 -3.33 -1.35
CA GLN A 35 16.85 -3.44 -0.02
C GLN A 35 16.63 -2.07 0.67
N ILE A 36 16.41 -1.04 -0.14
CA ILE A 36 16.17 0.33 0.30
C ILE A 36 14.96 0.88 -0.46
N VAL A 37 14.02 1.45 0.28
CA VAL A 37 12.91 2.24 -0.28
C VAL A 37 13.35 3.70 -0.42
N PRO A 38 13.44 4.26 -1.65
CA PRO A 38 13.86 5.64 -1.85
C PRO A 38 12.85 6.63 -1.29
N ASN A 39 13.33 7.54 -0.43
CA ASN A 39 12.50 8.60 0.14
C ASN A 39 11.81 9.45 -0.92
N SER A 40 12.49 9.74 -2.03
CA SER A 40 11.92 10.51 -3.15
C SER A 40 10.66 9.85 -3.70
N LEU A 41 10.69 8.55 -3.96
CA LEU A 41 9.54 7.81 -4.49
C LEU A 41 8.40 7.70 -3.47
N SER A 42 8.71 7.45 -2.19
CA SER A 42 7.69 7.42 -1.15
C SER A 42 6.99 8.77 -0.99
N TYR A 43 7.75 9.88 -1.00
CA TYR A 43 7.15 11.21 -0.93
C TYR A 43 6.37 11.54 -2.18
N SER A 44 6.85 11.16 -3.38
CA SER A 44 6.07 11.28 -4.61
C SER A 44 4.74 10.54 -4.51
N LEU A 45 4.72 9.34 -3.95
CA LEU A 45 3.50 8.55 -3.74
C LEU A 45 2.51 9.22 -2.78
N ILE A 46 3.01 9.77 -1.66
CA ILE A 46 2.18 10.51 -0.69
C ILE A 46 1.58 11.76 -1.33
N ILE A 47 2.43 12.58 -1.96
CA ILE A 47 2.01 13.85 -2.57
C ILE A 47 0.99 13.58 -3.67
N SER A 48 1.28 12.64 -4.57
CA SER A 48 0.35 12.30 -5.65
C SER A 48 -0.97 11.77 -5.11
N GLY A 49 -0.96 10.96 -4.05
CA GLY A 49 -2.18 10.42 -3.43
C GLY A 49 -3.10 11.52 -2.90
N ILE A 50 -2.55 12.50 -2.18
CA ILE A 50 -3.32 13.65 -1.70
C ILE A 50 -3.81 14.51 -2.88
N THR A 51 -2.94 14.79 -3.85
CA THR A 51 -3.29 15.63 -5.01
C THR A 51 -4.45 15.02 -5.79
N PHE A 52 -4.39 13.73 -6.11
CA PHE A 52 -5.47 13.06 -6.81
C PHE A 52 -6.74 12.95 -5.95
N SER A 53 -6.62 12.67 -4.65
CA SER A 53 -7.76 12.67 -3.73
C SER A 53 -8.53 14.02 -3.74
N ILE A 54 -7.82 15.15 -3.74
CA ILE A 54 -8.44 16.49 -3.84
C ILE A 54 -9.09 16.70 -5.20
N ILE A 55 -8.40 16.35 -6.30
CA ILE A 55 -8.92 16.52 -7.67
C ILE A 55 -10.23 15.73 -7.86
N PHE A 56 -10.27 14.47 -7.43
CA PHE A 56 -11.46 13.62 -7.58
C PHE A 56 -12.61 14.08 -6.68
N TYR A 57 -12.30 14.53 -5.46
CA TYR A 57 -13.31 15.12 -4.59
C TYR A 57 -13.97 16.35 -5.21
N LEU A 58 -13.19 17.26 -5.80
CA LEU A 58 -13.71 18.45 -6.48
C LEU A 58 -14.52 18.13 -7.75
N GLN A 59 -14.22 17.01 -8.41
CA GLN A 59 -14.98 16.51 -9.57
C GLN A 59 -16.26 15.75 -9.17
N GLY A 60 -16.51 15.54 -7.87
CA GLY A 60 -17.67 14.80 -7.39
C GLY A 60 -17.59 13.29 -7.61
N ASN A 61 -16.42 12.76 -7.98
CA ASN A 61 -16.21 11.33 -8.21
C ASN A 61 -15.68 10.70 -6.91
N LYS A 62 -16.54 9.97 -6.20
CA LYS A 62 -16.23 9.39 -4.88
C LYS A 62 -15.87 7.91 -4.92
N ASP A 63 -15.98 7.27 -6.08
CA ASP A 63 -16.01 5.81 -6.20
C ASP A 63 -14.63 5.18 -6.47
N ILE A 64 -13.58 5.97 -6.66
CA ILE A 64 -12.26 5.46 -7.11
C ILE A 64 -11.17 5.65 -6.05
N LEU A 65 -11.20 6.75 -5.30
CA LEU A 65 -10.14 7.13 -4.36
C LEU A 65 -10.71 7.65 -3.04
N ALA A 66 -9.90 7.53 -2.00
CA ALA A 66 -10.25 7.98 -0.67
C ALA A 66 -10.56 9.49 -0.66
N GLU A 67 -11.59 9.88 0.08
CA GLU A 67 -11.87 11.30 0.34
C GLU A 67 -10.66 11.99 1.01
N PRO A 68 -10.43 13.30 0.81
CA PRO A 68 -9.23 13.98 1.28
C PRO A 68 -8.91 13.77 2.77
N ILE A 69 -9.95 13.77 3.61
CA ILE A 69 -9.82 13.48 5.04
C ILE A 69 -9.35 12.04 5.27
N SER A 70 -9.93 11.09 4.53
CA SER A 70 -9.55 9.67 4.60
C SER A 70 -8.12 9.43 4.12
N SER A 71 -7.66 10.16 3.10
CA SER A 71 -6.28 10.13 2.62
C SER A 71 -5.28 10.67 3.65
N VAL A 72 -5.59 11.79 4.31
CA VAL A 72 -4.75 12.34 5.39
C VAL A 72 -4.68 11.37 6.56
N LEU A 73 -5.81 10.82 6.99
CA LEU A 73 -5.83 9.77 8.01
C LEU A 73 -5.04 8.55 7.55
N GLY A 74 -5.13 8.19 6.26
CA GLY A 74 -4.38 7.08 5.69
C GLY A 74 -2.87 7.28 5.75
N ILE A 75 -2.38 8.50 5.54
CA ILE A 75 -0.96 8.85 5.73
C ILE A 75 -0.56 8.69 7.20
N LEU A 76 -1.37 9.25 8.11
CA LEU A 76 -1.09 9.20 9.55
C LEU A 76 -1.06 7.76 10.06
N PHE A 77 -2.12 6.98 9.81
CA PHE A 77 -2.21 5.58 10.20
C PHE A 77 -1.19 4.72 9.45
N GLY A 78 -0.95 4.99 8.17
CA GLY A 78 0.01 4.26 7.34
C GLY A 78 1.44 4.41 7.84
N TYR A 79 1.79 5.55 8.44
CA TYR A 79 3.09 5.72 9.10
C TYR A 79 3.08 5.19 10.54
N PHE A 80 2.04 5.53 11.31
CA PHE A 80 2.00 5.30 12.76
C PHE A 80 1.80 3.84 13.12
N LEU A 81 0.93 3.11 12.42
CA LEU A 81 0.64 1.71 12.70
C LEU A 81 1.89 0.81 12.59
N PRO A 82 2.64 0.81 11.47
CA PRO A 82 3.84 -0.01 11.37
C PRO A 82 4.95 0.47 12.31
N PHE A 83 5.02 1.79 12.60
CA PHE A 83 5.96 2.32 13.61
C PHE A 83 5.71 1.74 15.00
N VAL A 84 4.44 1.65 15.43
CA VAL A 84 4.07 1.06 16.72
C VAL A 84 4.45 -0.42 16.75
N ILE A 85 4.13 -1.18 15.69
CA ILE A 85 4.47 -2.61 15.57
C ILE A 85 6.00 -2.80 15.62
N TYR A 86 6.74 -1.99 14.87
CA TYR A 86 8.20 -1.98 14.88
C TYR A 86 8.75 -1.73 16.28
N LYS A 87 8.24 -0.72 17.00
CA LYS A 87 8.71 -0.37 18.34
C LYS A 87 8.45 -1.49 19.34
N PHE A 88 7.28 -2.13 19.28
CA PHE A 88 6.99 -3.31 20.09
C PHE A 88 7.95 -4.45 19.76
N HIS A 89 8.09 -4.81 18.48
CA HIS A 89 8.99 -5.88 18.05
C HIS A 89 10.44 -5.63 18.48
N TYR A 90 10.95 -4.41 18.28
CA TYR A 90 12.28 -4.01 18.68
C TYR A 90 12.49 -4.11 20.19
N SER A 91 11.50 -3.71 21.00
CA SER A 91 11.60 -3.81 22.46
C SER A 91 11.69 -5.26 22.96
N TYR A 92 11.09 -6.22 22.26
CA TYR A 92 11.13 -7.64 22.67
C TYR A 92 12.34 -8.38 22.10
N THR A 93 12.75 -8.09 20.87
CA THR A 93 13.77 -8.86 20.15
C THR A 93 15.14 -8.19 20.12
N GLY A 94 15.21 -6.88 20.35
CA GLY A 94 16.41 -6.07 20.16
C GLY A 94 16.89 -6.00 18.70
N LYS A 95 16.11 -6.52 17.75
CA LYS A 95 16.45 -6.58 16.32
C LYS A 95 15.54 -5.64 15.52
N GLU A 96 16.11 -5.00 14.53
CA GLU A 96 15.35 -4.21 13.56
C GLU A 96 14.54 -5.18 12.67
N GLY A 97 13.21 -5.17 12.84
CA GLY A 97 12.31 -6.11 12.16
C GLY A 97 11.78 -5.62 10.80
N MET A 98 11.67 -4.31 10.61
CA MET A 98 11.06 -3.70 9.43
C MET A 98 11.81 -2.41 9.06
N GLY A 99 11.98 -2.14 7.77
CA GLY A 99 12.69 -0.96 7.30
C GLY A 99 11.87 0.31 7.51
N HIS A 100 12.50 1.39 7.94
CA HIS A 100 11.84 2.69 8.10
C HIS A 100 11.27 3.23 6.77
N GLY A 101 11.79 2.78 5.65
CA GLY A 101 11.27 3.07 4.31
C GLY A 101 9.87 2.49 4.07
N ASP A 102 9.58 1.32 4.65
CA ASP A 102 8.29 0.64 4.51
C ASP A 102 7.15 1.44 5.16
N PHE A 103 7.45 2.17 6.24
CA PHE A 103 6.46 3.04 6.90
C PHE A 103 6.01 4.17 5.97
N LYS A 104 6.95 4.72 5.20
CA LYS A 104 6.66 5.79 4.23
C LYS A 104 5.92 5.27 3.02
N LEU A 105 6.26 4.06 2.56
CA LEU A 105 5.51 3.38 1.50
C LEU A 105 4.05 3.13 1.93
N LEU A 106 3.82 2.59 3.13
CA LEU A 106 2.48 2.34 3.63
C LEU A 106 1.71 3.65 3.88
N ALA A 107 2.37 4.72 4.31
CA ALA A 107 1.76 6.05 4.37
C ALA A 107 1.34 6.56 2.98
N GLY A 108 2.16 6.33 1.95
CA GLY A 108 1.81 6.62 0.56
C GLY A 108 0.62 5.80 0.09
N LEU A 109 0.62 4.49 0.32
CA LEU A 109 -0.54 3.64 0.01
C LEU A 109 -1.80 4.09 0.74
N GLY A 110 -1.68 4.51 2.00
CA GLY A 110 -2.78 5.09 2.78
C GLY A 110 -3.27 6.43 2.21
N ALA A 111 -2.40 7.25 1.60
CA ALA A 111 -2.81 8.47 0.90
C ALA A 111 -3.73 8.18 -0.29
N TRP A 112 -3.48 7.09 -1.01
CA TRP A 112 -4.27 6.68 -2.17
C TRP A 112 -5.55 5.95 -1.77
N LEU A 113 -5.43 4.96 -0.89
CA LEU A 113 -6.49 4.00 -0.58
C LEU A 113 -7.28 4.34 0.69
N GLY A 114 -6.81 5.31 1.47
CA GLY A 114 -7.44 5.75 2.71
C GLY A 114 -7.08 4.89 3.93
N TRP A 115 -7.44 5.39 5.11
CA TRP A 115 -7.07 4.77 6.39
C TRP A 115 -7.65 3.38 6.63
N LYS A 116 -8.85 3.08 6.10
CA LYS A 116 -9.49 1.76 6.26
C LYS A 116 -8.69 0.65 5.58
N MET A 117 -8.00 0.98 4.48
CA MET A 117 -7.21 0.01 3.72
C MET A 117 -5.85 -0.26 4.36
N VAL A 118 -5.29 0.67 5.13
CA VAL A 118 -3.98 0.52 5.80
C VAL A 118 -3.81 -0.81 6.56
N PRO A 119 -4.71 -1.22 7.48
CA PRO A 119 -4.57 -2.48 8.18
C PRO A 119 -4.72 -3.69 7.25
N ILE A 120 -5.57 -3.59 6.22
CA ILE A 120 -5.81 -4.66 5.24
C ILE A 120 -4.55 -4.88 4.38
N ILE A 121 -3.94 -3.79 3.91
CA ILE A 121 -2.67 -3.81 3.15
C ILE A 121 -1.59 -4.51 3.99
N LEU A 122 -1.45 -4.10 5.25
CA LEU A 122 -0.44 -4.65 6.15
C LEU A 122 -0.66 -6.16 6.37
N PHE A 123 -1.91 -6.58 6.56
CA PHE A 123 -2.27 -7.98 6.74
C PHE A 123 -1.95 -8.83 5.50
N PHE A 124 -2.36 -8.38 4.30
CA PHE A 124 -2.06 -9.08 3.04
C PHE A 124 -0.55 -9.14 2.77
N ALA A 125 0.18 -8.05 3.01
CA ALA A 125 1.63 -8.00 2.88
C ALA A 125 2.32 -8.97 3.86
N ALA A 126 1.87 -9.03 5.12
CA ALA A 126 2.40 -9.94 6.12
C ALA A 126 2.17 -11.41 5.75
N ILE A 127 0.98 -11.78 5.29
CA ILE A 127 0.67 -13.16 4.89
C ILE A 127 1.50 -13.57 3.68
N THR A 128 1.53 -12.74 2.63
CA THR A 128 2.28 -13.05 1.41
C THR A 128 3.78 -13.12 1.68
N GLY A 129 4.31 -12.21 2.50
CA GLY A 129 5.70 -12.24 2.97
C GLY A 129 6.02 -13.49 3.79
N LEU A 130 5.14 -13.88 4.73
CA LEU A 130 5.31 -15.08 5.54
C LEU A 130 5.32 -16.36 4.70
N ILE A 131 4.39 -16.48 3.76
CA ILE A 131 4.33 -17.62 2.83
C ILE A 131 5.61 -17.70 2.00
N CYS A 132 6.07 -16.56 1.46
CA CYS A 132 7.30 -16.51 0.68
C CYS A 132 8.53 -16.90 1.53
N ALA A 133 8.65 -16.33 2.73
CA ALA A 133 9.73 -16.64 3.68
C ALA A 133 9.74 -18.13 4.05
N PHE A 134 8.56 -18.71 4.32
CA PHE A 134 8.41 -20.13 4.62
C PHE A 134 8.95 -21.00 3.48
N PHE A 135 8.54 -20.74 2.24
CA PHE A 135 9.05 -21.49 1.09
C PHE A 135 10.56 -21.33 0.91
N LEU A 136 11.10 -20.11 1.04
CA LEU A 136 12.53 -19.86 0.89
C LEU A 136 13.38 -20.60 1.94
N ILE A 137 12.89 -20.72 3.17
CA ILE A 137 13.51 -21.49 4.25
C ILE A 137 13.43 -23.00 3.97
N VAL A 138 12.24 -23.50 3.59
CA VAL A 138 12.02 -24.93 3.30
C VAL A 138 12.90 -25.41 2.14
N PHE A 139 13.03 -24.59 1.09
CA PHE A 139 13.91 -24.88 -0.04
C PHE A 139 15.39 -24.54 0.22
N LYS A 140 15.76 -24.18 1.46
CA LYS A 140 17.13 -23.83 1.88
C LYS A 140 17.80 -22.76 0.99
N LYS A 141 17.01 -21.88 0.37
CA LYS A 141 17.54 -20.81 -0.48
C LYS A 141 18.15 -19.69 0.34
N ILE A 142 17.73 -19.56 1.60
CA ILE A 142 18.05 -18.43 2.47
C ILE A 142 18.26 -18.95 3.91
N GLY A 143 19.16 -18.30 4.67
CA GLY A 143 19.40 -18.59 6.08
C GLY A 143 18.30 -18.00 6.98
N LYS A 144 18.18 -18.50 8.22
CA LYS A 144 17.13 -18.04 9.17
C LYS A 144 17.20 -16.54 9.52
N ASP A 145 18.37 -15.90 9.38
CA ASP A 145 18.59 -14.49 9.72
C ASP A 145 18.73 -13.58 8.49
N SER A 146 18.43 -14.06 7.29
CA SER A 146 18.53 -13.20 6.11
C SER A 146 17.36 -12.22 6.02
N LEU A 147 17.69 -10.97 5.69
CA LEU A 147 16.72 -9.92 5.48
C LEU A 147 15.93 -10.18 4.19
N ILE A 148 14.60 -10.20 4.31
CA ILE A 148 13.69 -10.31 3.16
C ILE A 148 13.08 -8.92 2.93
N PRO A 149 13.22 -8.35 1.71
CA PRO A 149 12.62 -7.05 1.39
C PRO A 149 11.09 -7.10 1.54
N PHE A 150 10.52 -6.23 2.36
CA PHE A 150 9.08 -6.20 2.66
C PHE A 150 8.28 -5.31 1.70
N ALA A 151 8.92 -4.31 1.08
CA ALA A 151 8.27 -3.36 0.18
C ALA A 151 7.59 -4.01 -1.04
N PRO A 152 8.12 -5.10 -1.66
CA PRO A 152 7.43 -5.83 -2.71
C PRO A 152 6.07 -6.36 -2.28
N PHE A 153 5.95 -6.89 -1.06
CA PHE A 153 4.69 -7.44 -0.55
C PHE A 153 3.68 -6.34 -0.24
N LEU A 154 4.14 -5.22 0.31
CA LEU A 154 3.34 -4.00 0.48
C LEU A 154 2.81 -3.47 -0.87
N SER A 155 3.68 -3.40 -1.87
CA SER A 155 3.35 -2.90 -3.21
C SER A 155 2.34 -3.81 -3.90
N LEU A 156 2.52 -5.14 -3.78
CA LEU A 156 1.57 -6.12 -4.32
C LEU A 156 0.19 -6.00 -3.64
N ALA A 157 0.16 -5.90 -2.31
CA ALA A 157 -1.09 -5.73 -1.57
C ALA A 157 -1.79 -4.42 -1.95
N GLY A 158 -1.04 -3.31 -2.06
CA GLY A 158 -1.56 -2.02 -2.50
C GLY A 158 -2.13 -2.06 -3.91
N TRP A 159 -1.45 -2.74 -4.84
CA TRP A 159 -1.93 -2.92 -6.21
C TRP A 159 -3.24 -3.71 -6.26
N ILE A 160 -3.32 -4.85 -5.55
CA ILE A 160 -4.55 -5.66 -5.48
C ILE A 160 -5.69 -4.86 -4.85
N LEU A 161 -5.44 -4.18 -3.74
CA LEU A 161 -6.49 -3.46 -3.00
C LEU A 161 -6.96 -2.20 -3.72
N MET A 162 -6.17 -1.64 -4.63
CA MET A 162 -6.66 -0.55 -5.48
C MET A 162 -7.77 -0.99 -6.43
N PHE A 163 -7.71 -2.22 -6.95
CA PHE A 163 -8.73 -2.73 -7.88
C PHE A 163 -9.86 -3.51 -7.20
N TYR A 164 -9.58 -4.13 -6.05
CA TYR A 164 -10.50 -5.04 -5.38
C TYR A 164 -10.90 -4.61 -3.96
N GLY A 165 -10.31 -3.55 -3.42
CA GLY A 165 -10.48 -3.15 -2.02
C GLY A 165 -11.93 -2.89 -1.64
N GLU A 166 -12.67 -2.14 -2.45
CA GLU A 166 -14.09 -1.85 -2.18
C GLU A 166 -14.93 -3.13 -2.13
N ARG A 167 -14.74 -4.05 -3.08
CA ARG A 167 -15.45 -5.34 -3.09
C ARG A 167 -15.15 -6.18 -1.86
N ILE A 168 -13.93 -6.11 -1.33
CA ILE A 168 -13.53 -6.83 -0.11
C ILE A 168 -14.23 -6.22 1.11
N ILE A 169 -14.28 -4.89 1.22
CA ILE A 169 -14.98 -4.20 2.31
C ILE A 169 -16.49 -4.47 2.25
N ASP A 170 -17.09 -4.35 1.06
CA ASP A 170 -18.53 -4.59 0.88
C ASP A 170 -18.90 -6.05 1.15
N GLY A 171 -18.07 -7.00 0.70
CA GLY A 171 -18.23 -8.41 1.02
C GLY A 171 -18.16 -8.69 2.52
N TYR A 172 -17.24 -8.02 3.23
CA TYR A 172 -17.15 -8.13 4.68
C TYR A 172 -18.41 -7.58 5.35
N ILE A 173 -18.85 -6.37 5.02
CA ILE A 173 -20.03 -5.74 5.62
C ILE A 173 -21.29 -6.58 5.38
N ASN A 174 -21.51 -7.06 4.15
CA ASN A 174 -22.67 -7.88 3.78
C ASN A 174 -22.65 -9.29 4.37
N SER A 175 -21.51 -9.76 4.89
CA SER A 175 -21.42 -11.06 5.57
C SER A 175 -21.72 -10.99 7.07
N PHE A 176 -21.64 -9.79 7.67
CA PHE A 176 -21.86 -9.55 9.09
C PHE A 176 -23.21 -8.88 9.41
N ILE A 177 -23.92 -8.37 8.39
CA ILE A 177 -25.28 -7.81 8.47
C ILE A 177 -26.22 -8.78 7.74
#